data_AF-A0A5C6DQ31-F1
#
_entry.id   AF-A0A5C6DQ31-F1
#
_cell.length_a   1.000
_cell.length_b   1.000
_cell.length_c   1.000
_cell.angle_alpha   90.00
_cell.angle_beta   90.00
_cell.angle_gamma   90.00
#
_symmetry.space_group_name_H-M   'P 1'
#
loop_
_entity.id
_entity.type
_entity.pdbx_description
1 polymer ?
#
loop_
_entity_poly.entity_id
_entity_poly.type
_entity_poly.pdbx_seq_one_letter_code
_entity_poly.pdbx_strand_id
1 'polypeptide(L)'
;MPRAILCPITAPATETGCSIPARCLGAAAHALFAEGYLPLALNFANGFVPGNGFMRDTTGQEETRCRPSALCVSLFDDPMYIGGMGMRVFAYDPF
;
A
#
# COMPACT_ATOMS: atom_id res chain seq x y z
N MET A 1 3.53 5.93 17.17
CA MET A 1 2.81 4.70 17.57
C MET A 1 1.86 4.33 16.42
N PRO A 2 2.09 3.29 15.62
CA PRO A 2 1.12 2.89 14.61
C PRO A 2 -0.10 2.29 15.33
N ARG A 3 -1.30 2.85 15.10
CA ARG A 3 -2.56 2.21 15.53
C ARG A 3 -2.82 1.07 14.55
N ALA A 4 -2.81 -0.17 15.04
CA ALA A 4 -3.37 -1.28 14.29
C ALA A 4 -4.84 -0.96 13.99
N ILE A 5 -5.21 -0.96 12.70
CA ILE A 5 -6.60 -0.93 12.29
C ILE A 5 -7.14 -2.35 12.54
N LEU A 6 -7.63 -2.60 13.75
CA LEU A 6 -8.48 -3.75 14.02
C LEU A 6 -9.81 -3.48 13.35
N CYS A 7 -10.01 -4.04 12.14
CA CYS A 7 -11.33 -4.12 11.55
C CYS A 7 -12.11 -5.19 12.33
N PRO A 8 -13.21 -4.85 13.03
CA PRO A 8 -14.04 -5.87 13.65
C PRO A 8 -14.74 -6.65 12.53
N ILE A 9 -14.45 -7.96 12.45
CA ILE A 9 -14.97 -8.90 11.44
C ILE A 9 -16.51 -9.08 11.54
N THR A 10 -17.19 -8.39 12.44
CA THR A 10 -18.63 -8.53 12.73
C THR A 10 -19.55 -7.68 11.84
N ALA A 11 -19.04 -6.97 10.83
CA ALA A 11 -19.92 -6.34 9.85
C ALA A 11 -20.66 -7.39 9.02
N PRO A 12 -21.96 -7.20 8.69
CA PRO A 12 -22.66 -8.12 7.80
C PRO A 12 -21.93 -8.19 6.45
N ALA A 13 -21.84 -9.39 5.88
CA ALA A 13 -21.23 -9.59 4.57
C ALA A 13 -21.94 -8.71 3.54
N THR A 14 -21.26 -7.67 3.08
CA THR A 14 -21.67 -6.87 1.92
C THR A 14 -21.37 -7.65 0.65
N GLU A 15 -22.15 -7.41 -0.39
CA GLU A 15 -21.84 -7.91 -1.74
C GLU A 15 -20.47 -7.38 -2.18
N THR A 16 -19.55 -8.27 -2.51
CA THR A 16 -18.19 -7.89 -2.91
C THR A 16 -18.15 -7.58 -4.40
N GLY A 17 -18.01 -6.29 -4.75
CA GLY A 17 -17.71 -5.85 -6.11
C GLY A 17 -16.25 -6.10 -6.47
N CYS A 18 -15.98 -6.64 -7.67
CA CYS A 18 -14.64 -6.79 -8.22
C CYS A 18 -14.54 -6.03 -9.55
N SER A 19 -13.53 -5.18 -9.71
CA SER A 19 -13.25 -4.47 -10.95
C SER A 19 -11.77 -4.56 -11.29
N ILE A 20 -11.46 -4.58 -12.59
CA ILE A 20 -10.08 -4.65 -13.10
C ILE A 20 -9.81 -3.38 -13.92
N PRO A 21 -9.56 -2.23 -13.28
CA PRO A 21 -9.30 -0.98 -14.00
C PRO A 21 -7.87 -0.94 -14.54
N ALA A 22 -7.69 -0.40 -15.75
CA ALA A 22 -6.36 -0.08 -16.30
C ALA A 22 -5.81 1.23 -15.70
N ARG A 23 -5.57 1.24 -14.37
CA ARG A 23 -5.08 2.40 -13.61
C ARG A 23 -3.92 1.99 -12.71
N CYS A 24 -3.02 2.93 -12.41
CA CYS A 24 -2.00 2.69 -11.39
C CYS A 24 -2.63 2.60 -9.99
N LEU A 25 -1.96 1.94 -9.05
CA LEU A 25 -2.45 1.72 -7.69
C LEU A 25 -2.87 3.02 -6.98
N GLY A 26 -2.05 4.07 -7.12
CA GLY A 26 -2.35 5.38 -6.54
C GLY A 26 -3.64 6.00 -7.10
N ALA A 27 -3.86 5.91 -8.41
CA ALA A 27 -5.07 6.44 -9.05
C ALA A 27 -6.33 5.64 -8.68
N ALA A 28 -6.22 4.31 -8.58
CA ALA A 28 -7.33 3.47 -8.14
C ALA A 28 -7.70 3.75 -6.67
N ALA A 29 -6.70 3.82 -5.78
CA ALA A 29 -6.91 4.13 -4.38
C ALA A 29 -7.48 5.55 -4.18
N HIS A 30 -6.98 6.54 -4.93
CA HIS A 30 -7.51 7.91 -4.88
C HIS A 30 -8.98 7.99 -5.29
N ALA A 31 -9.38 7.26 -6.35
CA ALA A 31 -10.78 7.23 -6.77
C ALA A 31 -11.70 6.61 -5.70
N LEU A 32 -11.28 5.49 -5.08
CA LEU A 32 -12.02 4.88 -3.97
C LEU A 32 -12.10 5.82 -2.76
N PHE A 33 -11.02 6.52 -2.44
CA PHE A 33 -11.03 7.52 -1.38
C PHE A 33 -11.99 8.68 -1.69
N ALA A 34 -12.02 9.17 -2.93
CA ALA A 34 -12.94 10.20 -3.38
C ALA A 34 -14.42 9.76 -3.33
N GLU A 35 -14.69 8.46 -3.44
CA GLU A 35 -16.01 7.84 -3.23
C GLU A 35 -16.37 7.65 -1.74
N GLY A 36 -15.46 8.01 -0.81
CA GLY A 36 -15.68 7.93 0.64
C GLY A 36 -15.23 6.63 1.29
N TYR A 37 -14.52 5.75 0.57
CA TYR A 37 -13.94 4.54 1.14
C TYR A 37 -12.62 4.82 1.89
N LEU A 38 -12.16 3.82 2.66
CA LEU A 38 -10.84 3.78 3.30
C LEU A 38 -9.98 2.69 2.64
N PRO A 39 -9.32 2.97 1.50
CA PRO A 39 -8.67 1.94 0.70
C PRO A 39 -7.44 1.38 1.42
N LEU A 40 -7.33 0.05 1.43
CA LEU A 40 -6.09 -0.64 1.69
C LEU A 40 -5.45 -1.02 0.35
N ALA A 41 -4.16 -0.76 0.23
CA ALA A 41 -3.40 -0.99 -0.98
C ALA A 41 -2.28 -2.00 -0.72
N LEU A 42 -2.10 -2.94 -1.65
CA LEU A 42 -1.05 -3.95 -1.59
C LEU A 42 0.21 -3.44 -2.30
N ASN A 43 1.29 -3.24 -1.55
CA ASN A 43 2.62 -2.94 -2.07
C ASN A 43 3.30 -4.23 -2.56
N PHE A 44 3.74 -4.23 -3.82
CA PHE A 44 4.55 -5.29 -4.41
C PHE A 44 6.00 -5.12 -3.96
N ALA A 45 6.22 -5.35 -2.66
CA ALA A 45 7.46 -5.03 -1.97
C ALA A 45 8.61 -5.96 -2.35
N ASN A 46 9.82 -5.41 -2.43
CA ASN A 46 11.05 -6.17 -2.37
C ASN A 46 11.17 -6.83 -0.98
N GLY A 47 11.61 -8.08 -0.89
CA GLY A 47 11.74 -8.78 0.40
C GLY A 47 12.94 -8.34 1.24
N PHE A 48 13.89 -7.61 0.67
CA PHE A 48 15.20 -7.32 1.26
C PHE A 48 15.57 -5.83 1.28
N VAL A 49 15.07 -5.04 0.32
CA VAL A 49 15.44 -3.63 0.14
C VAL A 49 14.20 -2.74 0.22
N PRO A 50 14.00 -1.99 1.33
CA PRO A 50 12.90 -1.05 1.48
C PRO A 50 12.80 -0.04 0.34
N GLY A 51 11.63 0.04 -0.30
CA GLY A 51 11.40 1.01 -1.39
C GLY A 51 12.24 0.73 -2.65
N ASN A 52 12.91 -0.43 -2.69
CA ASN A 52 13.70 -0.91 -3.80
C ASN A 52 14.66 0.17 -4.36
N GLY A 53 14.54 0.52 -5.64
CA GLY A 53 15.38 1.51 -6.30
C GLY A 53 14.76 2.90 -6.41
N PHE A 54 13.85 3.32 -5.53
CA PHE A 54 13.06 4.54 -5.79
C PHE A 54 13.90 5.83 -5.93
N MET A 55 15.07 5.90 -5.28
CA MET A 55 16.04 7.00 -5.46
C MET A 55 16.91 6.89 -6.73
N ARG A 56 16.76 5.82 -7.51
CA ARG A 56 17.51 5.49 -8.73
C ARG A 56 16.61 5.42 -9.97
N ASP A 57 15.47 6.13 -9.94
CA ASP A 57 14.53 6.25 -11.05
C ASP A 57 13.96 4.92 -11.61
N THR A 58 13.94 3.85 -10.82
CA THR A 58 13.26 2.60 -11.20
C THR A 58 11.74 2.77 -11.18
N THR A 59 11.04 2.03 -12.05
CA THR A 59 9.61 2.27 -12.35
C THR A 59 8.67 1.16 -11.88
N GLY A 60 9.09 0.32 -10.93
CA GLY A 60 8.22 -0.67 -10.32
C GLY A 60 7.10 -0.05 -9.49
N GLN A 61 6.12 -0.87 -9.08
CA GLN A 61 4.95 -0.41 -8.33
C GLN A 61 5.36 0.18 -6.97
N GLU A 62 6.27 -0.51 -6.26
CA GLU A 62 6.79 -0.06 -4.97
C GLU A 62 7.47 1.30 -5.10
N GLU A 63 8.31 1.51 -6.11
CA GLU A 63 9.04 2.75 -6.29
C GLU A 63 8.16 3.90 -6.74
N THR A 64 7.21 3.61 -7.63
CA THR A 64 6.17 4.56 -8.05
C THR A 64 5.31 4.97 -6.87
N ARG A 65 5.15 4.11 -5.85
CA ARG A 65 4.40 4.46 -4.64
C ARG A 65 5.26 5.14 -3.57
N CYS A 66 6.52 4.75 -3.41
CA CYS A 66 7.42 5.35 -2.42
C CYS A 66 7.70 6.83 -2.68
N ARG A 67 7.72 7.26 -3.95
CA ARG A 67 8.01 8.66 -4.32
C ARG A 67 6.93 9.67 -3.87
N PRO A 68 5.63 9.47 -4.14
CA PRO A 68 4.58 10.42 -3.78
C PRO A 68 3.84 10.02 -2.49
N SER A 69 4.50 9.37 -1.51
CA SER A 69 3.81 9.02 -0.26
C SER A 69 4.71 8.81 0.93
N ALA A 70 4.11 8.81 2.12
CA ALA A 70 4.74 8.39 3.37
C ALA A 70 5.07 6.89 3.45
N LEU A 71 4.79 6.08 2.41
CA LEU A 71 5.10 4.65 2.40
C LEU A 71 6.57 4.39 2.73
N CYS A 72 7.49 5.12 2.09
CA CYS A 72 8.93 4.96 2.28
C CYS A 72 9.34 5.06 3.76
N VAL A 73 8.80 6.06 4.47
CA VAL A 73 9.05 6.26 5.92
C VAL A 73 8.58 5.06 6.74
N SER A 74 7.48 4.42 6.35
CA SER A 74 6.93 3.26 7.06
C SER A 74 7.71 1.95 6.82
N LEU A 75 8.54 1.89 5.78
CA LEU A 75 9.31 0.70 5.41
C LEU A 75 10.66 0.62 6.15
N PHE A 76 11.23 1.77 6.54
CA PHE A 76 12.46 1.79 7.32
C PHE A 76 12.24 1.16 8.70
N ASP A 77 13.21 0.35 9.13
CA ASP A 77 13.19 -0.44 10.37
C ASP A 77 12.05 -1.47 10.50
N ASP A 78 11.35 -1.77 9.40
CA ASP A 78 10.38 -2.86 9.41
C ASP A 78 11.10 -4.23 9.42
N PRO A 79 10.85 -5.08 10.44
CA PRO A 79 11.49 -6.39 10.56
C PRO A 79 11.19 -7.35 9.38
N MET A 80 10.16 -7.06 8.57
CA MET A 80 9.90 -7.74 7.30
C MET A 80 11.15 -7.85 6.41
N TYR A 81 11.92 -6.76 6.32
CA TYR A 81 13.11 -6.69 5.47
C TYR A 81 14.35 -7.38 6.07
N ILE A 82 14.31 -7.66 7.38
CA ILE A 82 15.33 -8.48 8.05
C ILE A 82 15.14 -9.97 7.66
N GLY A 83 13.89 -10.39 7.50
CA GLY A 83 13.53 -11.80 7.25
C GLY A 83 13.39 -12.21 5.79
N GLY A 84 13.49 -11.29 4.83
CA GLY A 84 13.33 -11.63 3.40
C GLY A 84 11.86 -11.85 2.97
N MET A 85 10.88 -11.40 3.75
CA MET A 85 9.46 -11.60 3.43
C MET A 85 8.97 -10.50 2.49
N GLY A 86 8.24 -10.86 1.43
CA GLY A 86 7.69 -9.92 0.45
C GLY A 86 6.19 -9.65 0.65
N MET A 87 5.74 -8.50 0.17
CA MET A 87 4.34 -8.00 0.15
C MET A 87 3.80 -7.39 1.45
N ARG A 88 3.43 -6.10 1.39
CA ARG A 88 2.88 -5.36 2.56
C ARG A 88 1.62 -4.61 2.18
N VAL A 89 0.61 -4.64 3.05
CA VAL A 89 -0.60 -3.82 2.92
C VAL A 89 -0.40 -2.52 3.67
N PHE A 90 -0.80 -1.40 3.05
CA PHE A 90 -0.78 -0.08 3.67
C PHE A 90 -2.12 0.63 3.46
N ALA A 91 -2.49 1.48 4.41
CA ALA A 91 -3.62 2.38 4.24
C ALA A 91 -3.26 3.45 3.22
N TYR A 92 -4.16 3.71 2.27
CA TYR A 92 -3.98 4.82 1.34
C TYR A 92 -3.97 6.15 2.11
N ASP A 93 -2.90 6.92 1.89
CA ASP A 93 -2.75 8.29 2.38
C ASP A 93 -2.69 9.21 1.15
N PRO A 94 -3.60 10.20 1.03
CA PRO A 94 -3.59 11.17 -0.07
C PRO A 94 -2.48 12.22 0.04
N PHE A 95 -1.70 12.24 1.12
CA PHE A 95 -0.64 13.23 1.39
C PHE A 95 0.78 12.73 1.04
#